data_AF-A0A519NR22-F1
#
_entry.id   AF-A0A519NR22-F1
#
_cell.length_a   1.000
_cell.length_b   1.000
_cell.length_c   1.000
_cell.angle_alpha   90.00
_cell.angle_beta   90.00
_cell.angle_gamma   90.00
#
_symmetry.space_group_name_H-M   'P 1'
#
loop_
_entity.id
_entity.type
_entity.pdbx_description
1 polymer ?
#
loop_
_entity_poly.entity_id
_entity_poly.type
_entity_poly.pdbx_seq_one_letter_code
_entity_poly.pdbx_strand_id
1 'polypeptide(L)'
;MKTQMKTLADELRKSIGTGEVIPSNKDPVIGVDAKKPDAAQGGKVSVKGKKALDIISRIREFDCSDQKHLLHPRIDGRTVALLGRLKLASGLDMNRVIAFSIVYLFEKHPEIKGFIKESLENFE
;
A
#
# COMPACT_ATOMS: atom_id res chain seq x y z
N MET A 1 -53.89 9.12 -26.47
CA MET A 1 -52.76 8.72 -25.59
C MET A 1 -51.69 8.10 -26.48
N LYS A 2 -50.41 8.47 -26.35
CA LYS A 2 -49.29 7.91 -27.13
C LYS A 2 -48.20 7.42 -26.18
N THR A 3 -48.04 6.10 -26.06
CA THR A 3 -47.02 5.49 -25.20
C THR A 3 -45.68 5.49 -25.92
N GLN A 4 -44.70 6.24 -25.42
CA GLN A 4 -43.32 6.15 -25.91
C GLN A 4 -42.62 4.96 -25.24
N MET A 5 -42.28 3.94 -26.02
CA MET A 5 -41.38 2.88 -25.55
C MET A 5 -39.97 3.44 -25.44
N LYS A 6 -39.44 3.51 -24.22
CA LYS A 6 -38.04 3.88 -23.97
C LYS A 6 -37.14 2.71 -24.36
N THR A 7 -36.02 3.00 -25.03
CA THR A 7 -35.11 1.94 -25.48
C THR A 7 -34.13 1.57 -24.37
N LEU A 8 -33.65 0.31 -24.37
CA LEU A 8 -32.58 -0.14 -23.48
C LEU A 8 -31.28 0.70 -23.67
N ALA A 9 -31.07 1.29 -24.84
CA ALA A 9 -29.93 2.17 -25.10
C ALA A 9 -30.05 3.55 -24.40
N ASP A 10 -31.27 4.07 -24.23
CA ASP A 10 -31.51 5.29 -23.46
C ASP A 10 -31.34 5.06 -21.95
N GLU A 11 -31.70 3.86 -21.48
CA GLU A 11 -31.49 3.46 -20.09
C GLU A 11 -30.00 3.28 -19.76
N LEU A 12 -29.23 2.67 -20.66
CA LEU A 12 -27.75 2.59 -20.58
C LEU A 12 -27.09 3.98 -20.53
N ARG A 13 -27.52 4.93 -21.36
CA ARG A 13 -26.99 6.31 -21.29
C ARG A 13 -27.29 6.98 -19.95
N LYS A 14 -28.46 6.71 -19.37
CA LYS A 14 -28.85 7.28 -18.07
C LYS A 14 -28.07 6.66 -16.91
N SER A 15 -27.68 5.38 -16.97
CA SER A 15 -26.91 4.71 -15.92
C SER A 15 -25.40 5.04 -15.95
N ILE A 16 -24.86 5.45 -17.10
CA ILE A 16 -23.45 5.83 -17.26
C ILE A 16 -23.22 7.33 -16.97
N GLY A 17 -24.30 8.11 -16.79
CA GLY A 17 -24.32 9.58 -16.75
C GLY A 17 -24.17 10.26 -15.38
N THR A 18 -23.68 9.60 -14.33
CA THR A 18 -23.29 10.24 -13.06
C THR A 18 -22.01 9.63 -12.52
N GLY A 19 -20.89 10.30 -12.73
CA GLY A 19 -19.58 9.82 -12.31
C GLY A 19 -19.31 10.05 -10.83
N GLU A 20 -19.27 8.97 -10.05
CA GLU A 20 -18.50 8.91 -8.81
C GLU A 20 -17.93 7.49 -8.66
N VAL A 21 -16.68 7.30 -9.11
CA VAL A 21 -16.01 6.00 -9.05
C VAL A 21 -15.48 5.78 -7.64
N ILE A 22 -16.36 5.31 -6.77
CA ILE A 22 -15.98 4.72 -5.48
C ILE A 22 -15.46 3.30 -5.77
N PRO A 23 -14.17 2.99 -5.59
CA PRO A 23 -13.66 1.63 -5.75
C PRO A 23 -14.10 0.77 -4.57
N SER A 24 -15.33 0.25 -4.63
CA SER A 24 -15.85 -0.72 -3.68
C SER A 24 -15.34 -2.12 -4.01
N ASN A 25 -14.80 -2.83 -3.02
CA ASN A 25 -14.19 -4.15 -3.16
C ASN A 25 -15.16 -5.16 -3.80
N LYS A 26 -14.79 -5.65 -4.99
CA LYS A 26 -15.16 -6.99 -5.47
C LYS A 26 -13.98 -7.60 -6.21
N ASP A 27 -13.21 -8.41 -5.49
CA ASP A 27 -12.17 -9.26 -6.09
C ASP A 27 -12.80 -10.26 -7.08
N PRO A 28 -12.32 -10.34 -8.33
CA PRO A 28 -12.52 -11.51 -9.15
C PRO A 28 -11.56 -12.60 -8.65
N VAL A 29 -12.11 -13.65 -8.05
CA VAL A 29 -11.33 -14.83 -7.64
C VAL A 29 -10.62 -15.41 -8.86
N ILE A 30 -9.29 -15.51 -8.76
CA ILE A 30 -8.43 -16.06 -9.82
C ILE A 30 -8.63 -17.58 -9.87
N GLY A 31 -9.51 -18.03 -10.78
CA GLY A 31 -9.58 -19.42 -11.21
C GLY A 31 -8.51 -19.70 -12.26
N VAL A 32 -7.32 -20.14 -11.84
CA VAL A 32 -6.29 -20.65 -12.75
C VAL A 32 -6.23 -22.18 -12.61
N ASP A 33 -6.49 -22.86 -13.73
CA ASP A 33 -6.41 -24.31 -13.82
C ASP A 33 -5.04 -24.85 -13.42
N ALA A 34 -5.04 -25.89 -12.60
CA ALA A 34 -3.83 -26.51 -12.09
C ALA A 34 -3.15 -27.37 -13.17
N LYS A 35 -1.90 -27.04 -13.54
CA LYS A 35 -1.03 -27.94 -14.32
C LYS A 35 0.46 -27.79 -14.01
N LYS A 36 0.99 -28.72 -13.20
CA LYS A 36 2.41 -29.18 -13.18
C LYS A 36 2.67 -30.10 -14.40
N PRO A 37 3.90 -30.54 -14.78
CA PRO A 37 5.19 -30.64 -14.02
C PRO A 37 6.45 -30.11 -14.77
N ASP A 38 7.68 -30.01 -14.22
CA ASP A 38 8.12 -29.77 -12.82
C ASP A 38 9.51 -29.07 -12.74
N ALA A 39 10.61 -29.72 -13.17
CA ALA A 39 11.99 -29.36 -12.78
C ALA A 39 12.92 -28.93 -13.93
N ALA A 40 13.72 -27.86 -13.73
CA ALA A 40 15.20 -27.91 -13.67
C ALA A 40 15.87 -26.49 -13.60
N GLN A 41 17.14 -26.48 -13.18
CA GLN A 41 18.16 -25.42 -13.39
C GLN A 41 17.99 -24.03 -12.73
N GLY A 42 18.58 -23.89 -11.54
CA GLY A 42 19.88 -23.21 -11.45
C GLY A 42 20.01 -21.77 -11.94
N GLY A 43 19.20 -20.84 -11.45
CA GLY A 43 19.44 -19.39 -11.61
C GLY A 43 20.29 -18.80 -10.49
N LYS A 44 21.50 -18.29 -10.79
CA LYS A 44 22.25 -17.38 -9.89
C LYS A 44 21.48 -16.06 -9.74
N VAL A 45 20.53 -15.99 -8.81
CA VAL A 45 19.76 -14.77 -8.56
C VAL A 45 20.69 -13.67 -8.04
N SER A 46 20.82 -12.62 -8.85
CA SER A 46 21.61 -11.41 -8.62
C SER A 46 21.54 -10.94 -7.17
N VAL A 47 22.72 -10.76 -6.55
CA VAL A 47 22.87 -10.32 -5.14
C VAL A 47 22.16 -9.00 -4.86
N LYS A 48 21.94 -8.17 -5.89
CA LYS A 48 21.23 -6.89 -5.81
C LYS A 48 19.74 -7.04 -5.43
N GLY A 49 19.10 -8.17 -5.77
CA GLY A 49 17.69 -8.43 -5.41
C GLY A 49 17.47 -8.78 -3.93
N LYS A 50 18.48 -9.36 -3.26
CA LYS A 50 18.33 -9.86 -1.87
C LYS A 50 18.06 -8.73 -0.86
N LYS A 51 18.74 -7.58 -1.00
CA LYS A 51 18.56 -6.43 -0.10
C LYS A 51 17.21 -5.72 -0.25
N ALA A 52 16.65 -5.72 -1.46
CA ALA A 52 15.31 -5.16 -1.70
C ALA A 52 14.21 -6.03 -1.09
N LEU A 53 14.38 -7.37 -1.14
CA LEU A 53 13.46 -8.30 -0.48
C LEU A 53 13.54 -8.22 1.05
N ASP A 54 14.73 -8.05 1.63
CA ASP A 54 14.93 -7.90 3.08
C ASP A 54 14.04 -6.80 3.69
N ILE A 55 14.09 -5.56 3.15
CA ILE A 55 13.27 -4.47 3.70
C ILE A 55 11.76 -4.68 3.50
N ILE A 56 11.34 -5.28 2.39
CA ILE A 56 9.93 -5.59 2.12
C ILE A 56 9.39 -6.66 3.09
N SER A 57 10.21 -7.67 3.42
CA SER A 57 9.86 -8.67 4.44
C SER A 57 9.73 -8.03 5.82
N ARG A 58 10.68 -7.17 6.24
CA ARG A 58 10.60 -6.46 7.53
C ARG A 58 9.36 -5.57 7.64
N ILE A 59 9.00 -4.85 6.58
CA ILE A 59 7.76 -4.04 6.58
C ILE A 59 6.53 -4.96 6.65
N ARG A 60 6.57 -6.16 6.06
CA ARG A 60 5.47 -7.13 6.15
C ARG A 60 5.31 -7.71 7.55
N GLU A 61 6.42 -8.00 8.22
CA GLU A 61 6.50 -8.56 9.57
C GLU A 61 6.26 -7.52 10.68
N PHE A 62 6.39 -6.23 10.36
CA PHE A 62 6.12 -5.14 11.30
C PHE A 62 4.68 -5.16 11.81
N ASP A 63 4.53 -5.29 13.13
CA ASP A 63 3.24 -5.29 13.80
C ASP A 63 2.72 -3.86 14.03
N CYS A 64 1.44 -3.68 13.74
CA CYS A 64 0.70 -2.44 13.92
C CYS A 64 -0.43 -2.57 14.96
N SER A 65 -0.60 -3.74 15.59
CA SER A 65 -1.79 -4.07 16.41
C SER A 65 -2.00 -3.13 17.60
N ASP A 66 -0.93 -2.65 18.25
CA ASP A 66 -1.01 -1.74 19.40
C ASP A 66 -0.94 -0.24 19.04
N GLN A 67 -1.03 0.11 17.75
CA GLN A 67 -0.93 1.51 17.29
C GLN A 67 -2.23 2.30 17.56
N LYS A 68 -2.36 2.76 18.80
CA LYS A 68 -3.53 3.51 19.32
C LYS A 68 -3.67 4.94 18.80
N HIS A 69 -2.60 5.53 18.26
CA HIS A 69 -2.60 6.93 17.78
C HIS A 69 -2.70 6.99 16.25
N LEU A 70 -3.80 7.56 15.75
CA LEU A 70 -3.97 7.83 14.32
C LEU A 70 -3.21 9.11 13.93
N LEU A 71 -2.20 8.95 13.07
CA LEU A 71 -1.47 10.08 12.49
C LEU A 71 -1.95 10.31 11.04
N HIS A 72 -2.21 11.58 10.71
CA HIS A 72 -2.50 12.04 9.35
C HIS A 72 -1.34 12.89 8.82
N PRO A 73 -0.18 12.29 8.46
CA PRO A 73 0.95 13.03 7.95
C PRO A 73 0.62 13.69 6.60
N ARG A 74 1.09 14.92 6.41
CA ARG A 74 1.06 15.57 5.09
C ARG A 74 2.20 15.02 4.26
N ILE A 75 1.87 14.27 3.22
CA ILE A 75 2.82 13.63 2.29
C ILE A 75 2.62 14.25 0.91
N ASP A 76 3.70 14.49 0.17
CA ASP A 76 3.63 15.05 -1.18
C ASP A 76 3.03 14.05 -2.19
N GLY A 77 2.44 14.58 -3.28
CA GLY A 77 1.76 13.75 -4.27
C GLY A 77 2.65 12.72 -4.99
N ARG A 78 3.96 12.95 -5.11
CA ARG A 78 4.89 11.98 -5.73
C ARG A 78 5.13 10.81 -4.80
N THR A 79 5.32 11.08 -3.50
CA THR A 79 5.47 10.03 -2.47
C THR A 79 4.17 9.24 -2.28
N VAL A 80 3.00 9.89 -2.30
CA VAL A 80 1.70 9.18 -2.29
C VAL A 80 1.57 8.25 -3.51
N ALA A 81 1.92 8.71 -4.71
CA ALA A 81 1.89 7.88 -5.91
C ALA A 81 2.89 6.70 -5.84
N LEU A 82 4.05 6.88 -5.21
CA LEU A 82 5.03 5.82 -4.98
C LEU A 82 4.52 4.78 -3.97
N LEU A 83 3.91 5.22 -2.85
CA LEU A 83 3.27 4.35 -1.87
C LEU A 83 2.13 3.53 -2.47
N GLY A 84 1.31 4.14 -3.35
CA GLY A 84 0.27 3.43 -4.09
C GLY A 84 0.83 2.32 -5.00
N ARG A 85 1.91 2.61 -5.75
CA ARG A 85 2.61 1.61 -6.56
C ARG A 85 3.23 0.50 -5.71
N LEU A 86 3.81 0.84 -4.55
CA LEU A 86 4.34 -0.14 -3.60
C LEU A 86 3.25 -1.07 -3.08
N LYS A 87 2.09 -0.53 -2.69
CA LYS A 87 0.91 -1.30 -2.25
C LYS A 87 0.45 -2.28 -3.34
N LEU A 88 0.34 -1.83 -4.59
CA LEU A 88 -0.02 -2.69 -5.72
C LEU A 88 1.02 -3.78 -5.99
N ALA A 89 2.32 -3.48 -5.91
CA ALA A 89 3.39 -4.42 -6.23
C ALA A 89 3.71 -5.45 -5.13
N SER A 90 3.37 -5.16 -3.87
CA SER A 90 3.81 -5.96 -2.70
C SER A 90 2.69 -6.39 -1.75
N GLY A 91 1.47 -5.88 -1.95
CA GLY A 91 0.34 -6.08 -1.03
C GLY A 91 0.49 -5.37 0.32
N LEU A 92 1.54 -4.56 0.52
CA LEU A 92 1.77 -3.84 1.78
C LEU A 92 0.77 -2.70 1.96
N ASP A 93 0.26 -2.54 3.17
CA ASP A 93 -0.57 -1.39 3.49
C ASP A 93 0.25 -0.09 3.64
N MET A 94 -0.31 1.03 3.19
CA MET A 94 0.35 2.33 3.20
C MET A 94 0.58 2.85 4.63
N ASN A 95 -0.36 2.65 5.55
CA ASN A 95 -0.20 3.10 6.94
C ASN A 95 0.87 2.27 7.64
N ARG A 96 0.94 0.95 7.37
CA ARG A 96 2.03 0.08 7.86
C ARG A 96 3.40 0.54 7.35
N VAL A 97 3.52 0.88 6.06
CA VAL A 97 4.77 1.42 5.49
C VAL A 97 5.18 2.73 6.17
N ILE A 98 4.24 3.65 6.39
CA ILE A 98 4.48 4.94 7.07
C ILE A 98 4.92 4.73 8.52
N ALA A 99 4.18 3.90 9.26
CA ALA A 99 4.49 3.53 10.65
C ALA A 99 5.89 2.91 10.80
N PHE A 100 6.19 1.91 9.99
CA PHE A 100 7.51 1.28 9.93
C PHE A 100 8.60 2.32 9.64
N SER A 101 8.37 3.21 8.68
CA SER A 101 9.36 4.22 8.28
C SER A 101 9.74 5.17 9.42
N ILE A 102 8.78 5.54 10.28
CA ILE A 102 9.01 6.39 11.46
C ILE A 102 9.81 5.63 12.52
N VAL A 103 9.45 4.39 12.84
CA VAL A 103 10.20 3.56 13.80
C VAL A 103 11.62 3.31 13.31
N TYR A 104 11.76 2.90 12.05
CA TYR A 104 13.04 2.63 11.40
C TYR A 104 13.96 3.88 11.36
N LEU A 105 13.39 5.08 11.20
CA LEU A 105 14.15 6.34 11.32
C LEU A 105 14.78 6.47 12.71
N PHE A 106 14.01 6.30 13.79
CA PHE A 106 14.51 6.39 15.17
C PHE A 106 15.42 5.22 15.60
N GLU A 107 15.35 4.08 14.91
CA GLU A 107 16.31 2.97 15.09
C GLU A 107 17.64 3.23 14.38
N LYS A 108 17.60 3.84 13.18
CA LYS A 108 18.81 4.15 12.40
C LYS A 108 19.54 5.40 12.88
N HIS A 109 18.81 6.32 13.51
CA HIS A 109 19.33 7.61 13.95
C HIS A 109 19.12 7.81 15.46
N PRO A 110 19.88 7.09 16.31
CA PRO A 110 19.79 7.22 17.77
C PRO A 110 20.15 8.63 18.27
N GLU A 111 20.89 9.42 17.48
CA GLU A 111 21.17 10.84 17.74
C GLU A 111 19.89 11.67 17.91
N ILE A 112 18.78 11.29 17.26
CA ILE A 112 17.48 11.97 17.41
C ILE A 112 16.96 11.79 18.84
N LYS A 113 17.16 10.61 19.45
CA LYS A 113 16.77 10.35 20.85
C LYS A 113 17.63 11.15 21.82
N GLY A 114 18.93 11.29 21.52
CA GLY A 114 19.85 12.14 22.26
C GLY A 114 19.42 13.61 22.24
N PHE A 115 19.18 14.15 21.03
CA PHE A 115 18.70 15.53 20.84
C PHE A 115 17.37 15.81 21.56
N ILE A 116 16.40 14.89 21.51
CA ILE A 116 15.13 15.03 22.25
C ILE A 116 15.40 15.12 23.76
N LYS A 117 16.25 14.25 24.29
CA LYS A 117 16.58 14.23 25.72
C LYS A 117 17.25 15.54 26.15
N GLU A 118 18.32 15.95 25.46
CA GLU A 118 19.04 17.19 25.73
C GLU A 118 18.14 18.42 25.60
N SER A 119 17.26 18.46 24.59
CA SER A 119 16.31 19.56 24.44
C SER A 119 15.38 19.65 25.65
N LEU A 120 14.79 18.54 26.09
CA LEU A 120 13.87 18.52 27.23
C LEU A 120 14.55 18.85 28.56
N GLU A 121 15.78 18.39 28.79
CA GLU A 121 16.58 18.74 29.98
C GLU A 121 16.96 20.24 30.05
N ASN A 122 16.96 20.96 28.92
CA ASN A 122 17.18 22.41 28.85
C ASN A 122 15.88 23.24 28.79
N PHE A 123 14.70 22.60 28.90
CA PHE A 123 13.38 23.25 28.92
C PHE A 123 12.80 23.42 30.34
N GLU A 124 13.44 22.82 31.36
CA GLU A 124 13.16 23.01 32.80
C GLU A 124 14.12 24.02 33.46
#